data_AF-A0A1Z5L2P5-F1
#
_entry.id   AF-A0A1Z5L2P5-F1
#
_cell.length_a   1.000
_cell.length_b   1.000
_cell.length_c   1.000
_cell.angle_alpha   90.00
_cell.angle_beta   90.00
_cell.angle_gamma   90.00
#
_symmetry.space_group_name_H-M   'P 1'
#
loop_
_entity.id
_entity.type
_entity.pdbx_description
1 polymer ?
#
loop_
_entity_poly.entity_id
_entity_poly.type
_entity_poly.pdbx_seq_one_letter_code
_entity_poly.pdbx_strand_id
1 'polypeptide(L)' 'MSRATSTFLLSCIRRFQAFRLLSNEALKTTGEKDLANLLQQKFPDACSIHVKDISGGCGAMYEVSVTSSMFKNLPLIHQH' A
#
# COMPACT_ATOMS: atom_id res chain seq x y z
N MET A 1 40.73 8.05 -43.63
CA MET A 1 40.54 9.26 -42.81
C MET A 1 39.05 9.57 -42.74
N SER A 2 38.64 10.10 -41.58
CA SER A 2 37.33 10.66 -41.23
C SER A 2 36.26 9.73 -40.64
N ARG A 3 35.88 10.11 -39.42
CA ARG A 3 34.95 9.51 -38.47
C ARG A 3 33.59 10.18 -38.66
N ALA A 4 32.49 9.45 -38.54
CA ALA A 4 31.19 10.04 -38.21
C ALA A 4 30.29 8.97 -37.56
N THR A 5 30.39 8.87 -36.24
CA THR A 5 29.45 8.19 -35.37
C THR A 5 28.13 8.96 -35.37
N SER A 6 27.15 8.51 -36.17
CA SER A 6 25.79 9.06 -36.12
C SER A 6 24.96 8.26 -35.11
N THR A 7 25.13 8.60 -33.83
CA THR A 7 24.19 8.27 -32.76
C THR A 7 22.93 9.10 -32.95
N PHE A 8 22.07 8.70 -33.88
CA PHE A 8 20.73 9.24 -34.06
C PHE A 8 19.81 8.04 -34.30
N LEU A 9 18.68 7.99 -33.59
CA LEU A 9 17.70 6.89 -33.53
C LEU A 9 17.84 5.88 -32.37
N LEU A 10 18.08 6.36 -31.14
CA LEU A 10 17.75 5.58 -29.94
C LEU A 10 17.05 6.39 -28.83
N SER A 11 16.53 7.58 -29.14
CA SER A 11 16.00 8.52 -28.13
C SER A 11 14.47 8.58 -27.98
N CYS A 12 13.67 7.76 -28.69
CA CYS A 12 12.20 7.86 -28.58
C CYS A 12 11.53 6.74 -27.75
N ILE A 13 12.15 5.57 -27.54
CA ILE A 13 11.52 4.42 -26.84
C ILE A 13 12.02 4.27 -25.39
N ARG A 14 12.39 5.38 -24.73
CA ARG A 14 12.72 5.38 -23.28
C ARG A 14 11.90 6.38 -22.46
N ARG A 15 10.78 6.86 -22.99
CA ARG A 15 9.86 7.75 -22.25
C ARG A 15 8.65 7.05 -21.64
N PHE A 16 8.48 5.74 -21.86
CA PHE A 16 7.25 5.02 -21.46
C PHE A 16 7.38 4.10 -20.23
N GLN A 17 8.47 4.19 -19.45
CA GLN A 17 8.65 3.40 -18.21
C GLN A 17 9.08 4.24 -16.99
N ALA A 18 9.12 5.57 -17.10
CA ALA A 18 9.62 6.44 -16.01
C ALA A 18 8.56 6.84 -14.95
N PHE A 19 7.29 6.44 -15.10
CA PHE A 19 6.24 6.81 -14.14
C PHE A 19 5.96 5.76 -13.05
N ARG A 20 6.55 4.56 -13.11
CA ARG A 20 6.32 3.50 -12.10
C ARG A 20 7.36 3.42 -10.98
N LEU A 21 8.27 4.38 -10.88
CA LEU A 21 9.37 4.34 -9.88
C LEU A 21 9.12 5.22 -8.63
N LEU A 22 7.97 5.88 -8.54
CA LEU A 22 7.55 6.68 -7.38
C LEU A 22 6.29 6.11 -6.71
N SER A 23 6.10 4.79 -6.71
CA SER A 23 5.00 4.18 -5.95
C SER A 23 5.34 4.21 -4.46
N ASN A 24 4.52 4.92 -3.66
CA ASN A 24 4.64 4.99 -2.20
C ASN A 24 4.23 3.67 -1.49
N GLU A 25 4.03 2.59 -2.24
CA GLU A 25 3.65 1.25 -1.74
C GLU A 25 4.64 0.67 -0.73
N ALA A 26 5.91 1.09 -0.77
CA ALA A 26 6.94 0.53 0.12
C ALA A 26 6.92 1.13 1.55
N LEU A 27 6.26 2.27 1.76
CA LEU A 27 6.22 2.94 3.07
C LEU A 27 4.80 3.00 3.60
N LYS A 28 4.58 2.47 4.81
CA LYS A 28 3.30 2.63 5.51
C LYS A 28 2.97 4.12 5.65
N THR A 29 1.82 4.49 5.09
CA THR A 29 1.19 5.80 5.22
C THR A 29 0.88 6.11 6.68
N THR A 30 0.72 7.40 6.99
CA THR A 30 0.31 7.84 8.33
C THR A 30 -1.06 7.26 8.69
N GLY A 31 -2.00 7.23 7.73
CA GLY A 31 -3.34 6.66 7.92
C GLY A 31 -3.33 5.18 8.30
N GLU A 32 -2.49 4.36 7.66
CA GLU A 32 -2.32 2.95 8.03
C GLU A 32 -1.82 2.78 9.47
N LYS A 33 -0.87 3.62 9.89
CA LYS A 33 -0.31 3.58 11.25
C LYS A 33 -1.34 4.00 12.29
N ASP A 34 -2.04 5.09 12.02
CA ASP A 34 -3.05 5.63 12.93
C ASP A 34 -4.22 4.66 13.10
N LEU A 35 -4.70 4.08 11.99
CA LEU A 35 -5.77 3.10 12.01
C LEU A 35 -5.34 1.80 12.71
N ALA A 36 -4.12 1.32 12.47
CA ALA A 36 -3.58 0.15 13.17
C ALA A 36 -3.48 0.40 14.68
N ASN A 37 -3.03 1.58 15.11
CA ASN A 37 -2.96 1.97 16.51
C ASN A 37 -4.36 2.04 17.16
N LEU A 38 -5.33 2.64 16.45
CA LEU A 38 -6.72 2.70 16.91
C LEU A 38 -7.31 1.30 17.11
N LEU A 39 -7.12 0.40 16.13
CA LEU A 39 -7.60 -0.98 16.22
C LEU A 39 -6.92 -1.73 17.38
N GLN A 40 -5.62 -1.52 17.60
CA GLN A 40 -4.89 -2.13 18.71
C GLN A 40 -5.41 -1.66 20.07
N GLN A 41 -5.83 -0.39 20.18
CA GLN A 41 -6.46 0.13 21.40
C GLN A 41 -7.86 -0.42 21.62
N LYS A 42 -8.64 -0.63 20.54
CA LYS A 42 -10.01 -1.18 20.62
C LYS A 42 -10.02 -2.68 20.88
N PHE A 43 -9.04 -3.39 20.36
CA PHE A 43 -8.89 -4.84 20.49
C PHE A 43 -7.51 -5.15 21.10
N PRO A 44 -7.31 -4.85 22.40
CA PRO A 44 -6.01 -5.01 23.06
C PRO A 44 -5.52 -6.47 23.02
N ASP A 45 -6.43 -7.43 23.06
CA ASP A 45 -6.14 -8.87 23.02
C ASP A 45 -6.16 -9.45 21.59
N ALA A 46 -6.11 -8.61 20.56
CA ALA A 46 -6.03 -9.08 19.17
C ALA A 46 -4.75 -9.90 18.95
N CYS A 47 -4.91 -11.06 18.33
CA CYS A 47 -3.80 -11.91 17.92
C CYS A 47 -3.05 -11.31 16.71
N SER A 48 -3.77 -10.64 15.81
CA SER A 48 -3.17 -9.95 14.68
C SER A 48 -4.01 -8.77 14.21
N ILE A 49 -3.34 -7.71 13.78
CA ILE A 49 -3.93 -6.53 13.16
C ILE A 49 -3.09 -6.18 11.94
N HIS A 50 -3.73 -6.18 10.77
CA HIS A 50 -3.14 -5.75 9.51
C HIS A 50 -4.00 -4.66 8.89
N VAL A 51 -3.36 -3.59 8.47
CA VAL A 51 -3.97 -2.46 7.77
C VAL A 51 -3.10 -2.15 6.57
N LYS A 52 -3.71 -2.12 5.39
CA LYS A 52 -3.06 -1.77 4.13
C LYS A 52 -3.88 -0.73 3.37
N ASP A 53 -3.25 0.36 2.96
CA ASP A 53 -3.87 1.34 2.05
C ASP A 53 -3.97 0.73 0.64
N ILE A 54 -5.19 0.65 0.10
CA ILE A 54 -5.47 0.15 -1.25
C ILE A 54 -5.91 1.27 -2.20
N SER A 55 -5.85 2.52 -1.75
CA SER A 55 -6.19 3.72 -2.52
C SER A 55 -4.98 4.39 -3.20
N GLY A 56 -3.78 3.79 -3.08
CA GLY A 56 -2.57 4.31 -3.70
C GLY A 56 -1.97 5.53 -3.01
N GLY A 57 -2.17 5.68 -1.69
CA GLY A 57 -1.60 6.76 -0.88
C GLY A 57 -2.54 7.95 -0.64
N CYS A 58 -3.78 7.89 -1.16
CA CYS A 58 -4.83 8.88 -0.89
C CYS A 58 -5.42 8.73 0.51
N GLY A 59 -5.35 7.52 1.09
CA GLY A 59 -5.95 7.20 2.39
C GLY A 59 -7.49 7.13 2.39
N ALA A 60 -8.12 6.96 1.23
CA ALA A 60 -9.59 6.89 1.11
C ALA A 60 -10.14 5.46 1.35
N MET A 61 -9.30 4.43 1.21
CA MET A 61 -9.72 3.02 1.34
C MET A 61 -8.60 2.17 1.93
N TYR A 62 -8.97 1.29 2.87
CA TYR A 62 -8.05 0.37 3.53
C TYR A 62 -8.57 -1.06 3.46
N GLU A 63 -7.67 -2.00 3.20
CA GLU A 63 -7.86 -3.41 3.52
C GLU A 63 -7.47 -3.62 4.99
N VAL A 64 -8.40 -4.15 5.78
CA VAL A 64 -8.22 -4.35 7.23
C VAL A 64 -8.49 -5.80 7.59
N SER A 65 -7.56 -6.42 8.33
CA SER A 65 -7.71 -7.76 8.89
C SER A 65 -7.42 -7.73 10.38
N VAL A 66 -8.39 -8.11 11.20
CA VAL A 66 -8.25 -8.20 12.66
C VAL A 66 -8.62 -9.61 13.10
N THR A 67 -7.72 -10.29 13.81
CA THR A 67 -7.99 -11.59 14.43
C THR A 67 -8.04 -11.41 15.93
N SER A 68 -9.19 -11.67 16.56
CA SER A 68 -9.37 -11.58 18.01
C SER A 68 -10.31 -12.66 18.52
N SER A 69 -10.07 -13.14 19.74
CA SER A 69 -10.95 -14.08 20.43
C SER A 69 -12.34 -13.48 20.70
N MET A 70 -12.46 -12.16 20.75
CA MET A 70 -13.72 -11.44 20.91
C MET A 70 -14.73 -11.68 19.79
N PHE A 71 -14.24 -12.05 18.60
CA PHE A 71 -15.11 -12.36 17.46
C PHE A 71 -15.68 -13.76 17.50
N LYS A 72 -15.25 -14.59 18.46
CA LYS A 72 -15.77 -15.95 18.62
C LYS A 72 -17.27 -15.90 18.88
N ASN A 73 -18.02 -16.65 18.09
CA ASN A 73 -19.49 -16.75 18.14
C ASN A 73 -20.24 -15.47 17.71
N LEU A 74 -19.58 -14.46 17.15
CA LEU A 74 -20.25 -13.33 16.51
C LEU A 74 -20.47 -13.63 15.02
N PRO A 75 -21.66 -13.36 14.46
CA PRO A 75 -21.84 -13.41 13.00
C PRO A 75 -20.97 -12.33 12.35
N LEU A 76 -20.53 -12.56 11.11
CA LEU A 76 -19.59 -11.66 10.39
C LEU A 76 -20.07 -10.21 10.37
N ILE A 77 -21.38 -10.00 10.20
CA ILE A 77 -21.99 -8.66 10.17
C ILE A 77 -21.89 -7.90 11.51
N HIS A 78 -21.77 -8.59 12.64
CA HIS A 78 -21.54 -7.95 13.94
C HIS A 78 -20.05 -7.70 14.21
N GLN A 79 -19.16 -8.35 13.46
CA GLN A 79 -17.72 -8.12 13.55
C GLN A 79 -17.28 -6.90 12.73
N HIS A 80 -17.99 -6.62 11.62
CA HIS A 80 -17.78 -5.45 10.75
C HIS A 80 -18.36 -4.17 11.37
#